data_AF-A0A5K0WNC2-F1
#
_entry.id   AF-A0A5K0WNC2-F1
#
_cell.length_a   1.000
_cell.length_b   1.000
_cell.length_c   1.000
_cell.angle_alpha   90.00
_cell.angle_beta   90.00
_cell.angle_gamma   90.00
#
_symmetry.space_group_name_H-M   'P 1'
#
loop_
_entity.id
_entity.type
_entity.pdbx_description
1 polymer ?
#
loop_
_entity_poly.entity_id
_entity_poly.type
_entity_poly.pdbx_seq_one_letter_code
_entity_poly.pdbx_strand_id
1 'polypeptide(L)'
;GTLLVHPYFWSSTVLDGELPVLAARVELIWKLACPASPGVDDPIMNPLAVGSPSLSGLGCRRVLVAIAGKDFLRGHGRWFYEALTASGWKGKAEVEGEEH
;
A
#
# COMPACT_ATOMS: atom_id res chain seq x y z
N GLY A 1 9.09 9.04 -12.92
CA GLY A 1 7.89 9.10 -12.07
C GLY A 1 7.33 7.71 -11.96
N THR A 2 6.40 7.48 -11.05
CA THR A 2 5.79 6.16 -10.82
C THR A 2 4.28 6.30 -10.86
N LEU A 3 3.60 5.37 -11.52
CA LEU A 3 2.16 5.22 -11.48
C LEU A 3 1.85 3.92 -10.75
N LEU A 4 1.03 3.99 -9.70
CA LEU A 4 0.56 2.85 -8.93
C LEU A 4 -0.95 2.71 -9.16
N VAL A 5 -1.36 1.68 -9.89
CA VAL A 5 -2.78 1.40 -10.17
C VAL A 5 -3.21 0.23 -9.31
N HIS A 6 -4.16 0.45 -8.40
CA HIS A 6 -4.61 -0.53 -7.39
C HIS A 6 -3.43 -1.23 -6.69
N PRO A 7 -2.50 -0.48 -6.07
CA PRO A 7 -1.32 -1.09 -5.48
C PRO A 7 -1.72 -2.11 -4.40
N TYR A 8 -1.19 -3.31 -4.52
CA TYR A 8 -1.46 -4.43 -3.61
C TYR A 8 -0.62 -4.29 -2.33
N PHE A 9 -0.82 -3.17 -1.62
CA PHE A 9 -0.24 -2.95 -0.31
C PHE A 9 -1.18 -3.47 0.78
N TRP A 10 -0.60 -4.01 1.84
CA TRP A 10 -1.32 -4.44 3.02
C TRP A 10 -0.45 -4.28 4.26
N SER A 11 -1.07 -4.36 5.43
CA SER A 11 -0.44 -4.28 6.74
C SER A 11 -1.28 -5.08 7.74
N SER A 12 -0.70 -5.50 8.86
CA SER A 12 -1.50 -5.97 10.00
C SER A 12 -2.28 -4.85 10.70
N THR A 13 -2.01 -3.59 10.35
CA THR A 13 -2.75 -2.42 10.84
C THR A 13 -4.17 -2.42 10.29
N VAL A 14 -5.16 -2.51 11.17
CA VAL A 14 -6.58 -2.45 10.79
C VAL A 14 -6.95 -1.02 10.41
N LEU A 15 -7.41 -0.83 9.17
CA LEU A 15 -7.96 0.44 8.70
C LEU A 15 -9.49 0.46 8.77
N ASP A 16 -10.06 1.67 8.82
CA ASP A 16 -11.51 1.85 8.84
C ASP A 16 -12.18 1.26 7.59
N GLY A 17 -13.25 0.49 7.80
CA GLY A 17 -14.01 -0.14 6.72
C GLY A 17 -13.45 -1.48 6.23
N GLU A 18 -12.38 -2.00 6.85
CA GLU A 18 -11.85 -3.32 6.52
C GLU A 18 -12.77 -4.45 6.99
N LEU A 19 -12.98 -5.40 6.08
CA LEU A 19 -13.77 -6.59 6.36
C LEU A 19 -12.84 -7.76 6.71
N PRO A 20 -13.03 -8.45 7.86
CA PRO A 20 -12.17 -9.56 8.27
C PRO A 20 -12.03 -10.67 7.23
N VAL A 21 -13.09 -10.93 6.45
CA VAL A 21 -13.08 -11.93 5.38
C VAL A 21 -12.12 -11.56 4.25
N LEU A 22 -11.95 -10.27 3.96
CA LEU A 22 -11.02 -9.80 2.94
C LEU A 22 -9.58 -9.85 3.44
N ALA A 23 -9.34 -9.48 4.70
CA ALA A 23 -8.03 -9.61 5.33
C ALA A 23 -7.50 -11.05 5.29
N ALA A 24 -8.33 -12.03 5.70
CA ALA A 24 -7.98 -13.45 5.62
C ALA A 24 -7.68 -13.92 4.18
N ARG A 25 -8.38 -13.34 3.19
CA ARG A 25 -8.17 -13.64 1.77
C ARG A 25 -6.84 -13.07 1.27
N VAL A 26 -6.47 -11.88 1.72
CA VAL A 26 -5.18 -11.24 1.42
C VAL A 26 -4.03 -12.04 2.02
N GLU A 27 -4.13 -12.44 3.29
CA GLU A 27 -3.13 -13.29 3.95
C GLU A 27 -2.92 -14.62 3.21
N LEU A 28 -4.01 -15.26 2.77
CA LEU A 28 -3.95 -16.50 2.01
C LEU A 28 -3.24 -16.31 0.66
N ILE A 29 -3.61 -15.28 -0.09
CA ILE A 29 -2.99 -14.97 -1.39
C ILE A 29 -1.50 -14.67 -1.19
N TRP A 30 -1.16 -13.89 -0.17
CA TRP A 30 0.22 -13.55 0.13
C TRP A 30 1.07 -14.77 0.49
N LYS A 31 0.56 -15.65 1.36
CA LYS A 31 1.24 -16.89 1.74
C LYS A 31 1.46 -17.82 0.55
N LEU A 32 0.56 -17.81 -0.43
CA LEU A 32 0.72 -18.55 -1.68
C LEU A 32 1.78 -17.94 -2.60
N ALA A 33 1.77 -16.60 -2.75
CA ALA A 33 2.70 -15.88 -3.62
C ALA A 33 4.14 -15.82 -3.05
N CYS A 34 4.27 -15.66 -1.73
CA CYS A 34 5.54 -15.53 -1.03
C CYS A 34 5.61 -16.49 0.17
N PRO A 35 5.81 -17.80 -0.04
CA PRO A 35 5.73 -18.79 1.04
C PRO A 35 6.80 -18.66 2.13
N ALA A 36 7.94 -18.04 1.79
CA ALA A 36 9.03 -17.77 2.74
C ALA A 36 8.85 -16.45 3.52
N SER A 37 7.81 -15.69 3.18
CA SER A 37 7.50 -14.42 3.85
C SER A 37 7.09 -14.66 5.32
N PRO A 38 7.48 -13.77 6.24
CA PRO A 38 7.00 -13.83 7.63
C PRO A 38 5.53 -13.44 7.77
N GLY A 39 4.87 -12.96 6.71
CA GLY A 39 3.45 -12.58 6.72
C GLY A 39 3.19 -11.25 6.03
N VAL A 40 2.04 -10.64 6.31
CA VAL A 40 1.60 -9.42 5.62
C VAL A 40 2.41 -8.17 5.95
N ASP A 41 3.17 -8.18 7.05
CA ASP A 41 4.13 -7.12 7.40
C ASP A 41 5.52 -7.33 6.81
N ASP A 42 5.64 -8.20 5.80
CA ASP A 42 6.84 -8.28 4.99
C ASP A 42 7.05 -6.97 4.21
N PRO A 43 8.26 -6.36 4.21
CA PRO A 43 8.57 -5.15 3.45
C PRO A 43 8.20 -5.16 1.96
N ILE A 44 8.07 -6.35 1.35
CA ILE A 44 7.61 -6.47 -0.04
C ILE A 44 6.12 -6.10 -0.18
N MET A 45 5.30 -6.44 0.82
CA MET A 45 3.85 -6.18 0.84
C MET A 45 3.51 -4.89 1.59
N ASN A 46 4.16 -4.68 2.73
CA ASN A 46 3.97 -3.54 3.62
C ASN A 46 5.13 -2.56 3.44
N PRO A 47 4.96 -1.50 2.61
CA PRO A 47 6.02 -0.52 2.37
C PRO A 47 6.38 0.32 3.62
N LEU A 48 5.60 0.22 4.70
CA LEU A 48 5.84 0.91 5.98
C LEU A 48 6.27 -0.04 7.10
N ALA A 49 6.48 -1.33 6.80
CA ALA A 49 6.91 -2.31 7.78
C ALA A 49 8.27 -1.97 8.39
N VAL A 50 8.53 -2.55 9.55
CA VAL A 50 9.86 -2.52 10.16
C VAL A 50 10.85 -3.21 9.21
N GLY A 51 11.91 -2.49 8.84
CA GLY A 51 12.91 -2.97 7.88
C GLY A 51 12.68 -2.50 6.44
N SER A 52 11.54 -1.86 6.14
CA SER A 52 11.31 -1.23 4.85
C SER A 52 12.23 -0.02 4.63
N PRO A 53 12.75 0.20 3.40
CA PRO A 53 13.48 1.42 3.08
C PRO A 53 12.65 2.67 3.35
N SER A 54 13.30 3.76 3.80
CA SER A 54 12.60 5.02 4.05
C SER A 54 11.96 5.57 2.76
N LEU A 55 10.67 5.91 2.85
CA LEU A 55 9.96 6.58 1.75
C LEU A 55 10.57 7.94 1.36
N SER A 56 11.26 8.61 2.29
CA SER A 56 11.97 9.87 2.01
C SER A 56 13.03 9.73 0.91
N GLY A 57 13.60 8.52 0.76
CA GLY A 57 14.62 8.15 -0.21
C GLY A 57 14.06 7.66 -1.55
N LEU A 58 12.75 7.73 -1.78
CA LEU A 58 12.15 7.29 -3.03
C LEU A 58 12.77 8.04 -4.23
N GLY A 59 13.43 7.29 -5.12
CA GLY A 59 14.29 7.85 -6.17
C GLY A 59 13.56 8.61 -7.28
N CYS A 60 12.22 8.51 -7.36
CA CYS A 60 11.43 9.28 -8.31
C CYS A 60 11.00 10.63 -7.70
N ARG A 61 10.50 11.54 -8.55
CA ARG A 61 10.03 12.89 -8.14
C ARG A 61 8.52 13.09 -8.29
N ARG A 62 7.83 12.12 -8.88
CA ARG A 62 6.38 12.15 -9.15
C ARG A 62 5.81 10.77 -8.91
N VAL A 63 4.74 10.69 -8.13
CA VAL A 63 3.97 9.47 -7.86
C VAL A 63 2.49 9.79 -8.06
N LEU A 64 1.79 8.97 -8.83
CA LEU A 64 0.33 8.97 -8.91
C LEU A 64 -0.17 7.63 -8.35
N VAL A 65 -1.10 7.69 -7.41
CA VAL A 65 -1.78 6.52 -6.83
C VAL A 65 -3.23 6.50 -7.32
N ALA A 66 -3.55 5.60 -8.24
CA ALA A 66 -4.89 5.42 -8.76
C ALA A 66 -5.61 4.30 -7.98
N ILE A 67 -6.76 4.63 -7.41
CA ILE A 67 -7.51 3.76 -6.50
C ILE A 67 -8.99 3.77 -6.92
N ALA A 68 -9.66 2.61 -6.96
CA ALA A 68 -11.09 2.55 -7.30
C ALA A 68 -11.96 2.59 -6.04
N GLY A 69 -13.18 3.08 -6.20
CA GLY A 69 -14.15 3.28 -5.12
C GLY A 69 -14.52 1.99 -4.41
N LYS A 70 -14.71 0.90 -5.17
CA LYS A 70 -15.02 -0.45 -4.67
C LYS A 70 -13.79 -1.32 -4.44
N ASP A 71 -12.58 -0.78 -4.60
CA ASP A 71 -11.35 -1.52 -4.31
C ASP A 71 -11.21 -1.69 -2.79
N PHE A 72 -11.14 -2.94 -2.33
CA PHE A 72 -10.95 -3.22 -0.90
C PHE A 72 -9.55 -2.83 -0.41
N LEU A 73 -8.58 -2.64 -1.31
CA LEU A 73 -7.24 -2.13 -1.01
C LEU A 73 -7.21 -0.60 -0.94
N ARG A 74 -8.34 0.08 -1.17
CA ARG A 74 -8.40 1.54 -1.22
C ARG A 74 -7.86 2.21 0.04
N GLY A 75 -8.17 1.65 1.21
CA GLY A 75 -7.64 2.13 2.49
C GLY A 75 -6.12 2.12 2.49
N HIS A 76 -5.53 0.98 2.12
CA HIS A 76 -4.09 0.79 2.05
C HIS A 76 -3.40 1.63 0.97
N GLY A 77 -4.03 1.82 -0.20
CA GLY A 77 -3.52 2.75 -1.21
C GLY A 77 -3.44 4.19 -0.72
N ARG A 78 -4.49 4.65 0.00
CA ARG A 78 -4.53 5.99 0.60
C ARG A 78 -3.53 6.13 1.76
N TRP A 79 -3.45 5.11 2.60
CA TRP A 79 -2.49 5.02 3.69
C TRP A 79 -1.03 5.16 3.20
N PHE A 80 -0.66 4.47 2.12
CA PHE A 80 0.65 4.65 1.49
C PHE A 80 0.87 6.08 1.00
N TYR A 81 -0.13 6.68 0.33
CA TYR A 81 -0.05 8.05 -0.15
C TYR A 81 0.18 9.05 1.01
N GLU A 82 -0.55 8.90 2.11
CA GLU A 82 -0.42 9.74 3.30
C GLU A 82 0.96 9.56 3.95
N ALA A 83 1.45 8.33 4.06
CA ALA A 83 2.78 8.06 4.58
C ALA A 83 3.89 8.65 3.69
N LEU A 84 3.75 8.55 2.36
CA LEU A 84 4.70 9.13 1.42
C LEU A 84 4.77 10.65 1.55
N THR A 85 3.61 11.31 1.64
CA THR A 85 3.54 12.78 1.79
C THR A 85 4.06 13.25 3.16
N ALA A 86 3.88 12.46 4.22
CA ALA A 86 4.41 12.72 5.55
C ALA A 86 5.90 12.37 5.71
N SER A 87 6.49 11.55 4.84
CA SER A 87 7.85 11.02 4.98
C SER A 87 8.98 12.05 4.80
N GLY A 88 8.66 13.28 4.41
CA GLY A 88 9.66 14.29 4.03
C GLY A 88 10.25 14.11 2.62
N TRP A 89 9.74 13.14 1.85
CA TRP A 89 10.07 12.97 0.43
C TRP A 89 9.86 14.27 -0.36
N LYS A 90 10.86 14.65 -1.15
CA LYS A 90 10.89 15.94 -1.89
C LYS A 90 10.28 15.86 -3.29
N GLY A 91 9.29 15.00 -3.48
CA GLY A 91 8.56 14.85 -4.75
C GLY A 91 7.11 15.31 -4.65
N LYS A 92 6.37 15.13 -5.74
CA LYS A 92 4.93 15.39 -5.81
C LYS A 92 4.18 14.05 -5.84
N ALA A 93 3.26 13.86 -4.89
CA ALA A 93 2.33 12.74 -4.90
C ALA A 93 0.93 13.24 -5.24
N GLU A 94 0.18 12.45 -6.00
CA GLU A 94 -1.24 12.67 -6.31
C GLU A 94 -2.00 11.37 -6.06
N VAL A 95 -3.27 11.48 -5.70
CA VAL A 95 -4.19 10.33 -5.56
C VAL A 95 -5.41 10.57 -6.46
N GLU A 96 -5.72 9.60 -7.30
CA GLU A 96 -6.92 9.61 -8.15
C GLU A 96 -7.88 8.51 -7.69
N GLY A 97 -9.15 8.88 -7.55
CA GLY A 97 -10.24 7.98 -7.18
C GLY A 97 -11.18 7.77 -8.35
N GLU A 98 -11.38 6.54 -8.82
CA GLU A 98 -12.46 6.24 -9.77
C GLU A 98 -13.70 5.72 -9.04
N GLU A 99 -14.89 6.22 -9.38
CA GLU A 99 -16.16 5.63 -8.94
C GLU A 99 -16.54 4.46 -9.86
N HIS A 100 -15.95 3.30 -9.64
CA HIS A 100 -16.39 2.05 -10.27
C HIS A 100 -16.95 1.09 -9.25
#